data_AF-A0A0M3STV8-F1
#
_entry.id   AF-A0A0M3STV8-F1
#
_cell.length_a   1.000
_cell.length_b   1.000
_cell.length_c   1.000
_cell.angle_alpha   90.00
_cell.angle_beta   90.00
_cell.angle_gamma   90.00
#
_symmetry.space_group_name_H-M   'P 1'
#
loop_
_entity.id
_entity.type
_entity.pdbx_description
1 polymer ?
#
loop_
_entity_poly.entity_id
_entity_poly.type
_entity_poly.pdbx_seq_one_letter_code
_entity_poly.pdbx_strand_id
1 'polypeptide(L)'
;MNDLMTKSFTNYVDLKKEAMKDLEAGRDLEMGMMTMTQMDQNLSAFLEEAEKVKKEMNFIREILDHLQDLNEEGKSLHKPEALKSIRNRINGDILAVLKKAKAIKSQLEEMDRANALSRRLSGCKEGTPVDRTRSAVTNGLRKKLKELMMDFQGLRQKMMSEYKETVGRRYFTVTGENPDEEVIEKIIASGNGNGGEEFMSRAIQEHGRGKVLETVVEIQDRYDAAKEIERSLLELHQIFLDMAVMVEAQGEQMDDIEHHVMNAAQYVNDGTKNLKTAKNYQRSSRRCMCIGLILLLVLVLLVIIPIATSFKKS
;
A
#
# COMPACT_ATOMS: atom_id res chain seq x y z
N MET A 1 7.22 -4.38 -22.30
CA MET A 1 7.35 -2.92 -22.45
C MET A 1 7.99 -2.40 -21.17
N ASN A 2 8.96 -1.50 -21.30
CA ASN A 2 10.03 -1.26 -20.33
C ASN A 2 9.60 -0.92 -18.89
N ASP A 3 10.16 -1.68 -17.95
CA ASP A 3 10.14 -1.46 -16.50
C ASP A 3 11.17 -0.40 -16.07
N LEU A 4 11.02 0.81 -16.61
CA LEU A 4 11.93 1.94 -16.38
C LEU A 4 11.49 2.84 -15.21
N MET A 5 10.29 2.62 -14.64
CA MET A 5 9.74 3.42 -13.55
C MET A 5 9.86 2.75 -12.17
N THR A 6 10.07 1.43 -12.09
CA THR A 6 10.13 0.71 -10.80
C THR A 6 11.50 0.79 -10.13
N LYS A 7 12.57 1.07 -10.89
CA LYS A 7 13.95 1.06 -10.36
C LYS A 7 14.35 2.35 -9.63
N SER A 8 13.66 3.46 -9.85
CA SER A 8 14.04 4.74 -9.21
C SER A 8 13.47 4.92 -7.80
N PHE A 9 12.47 4.14 -7.39
CA PHE A 9 11.75 4.32 -6.12
C PHE A 9 11.91 3.15 -5.14
N THR A 10 12.67 2.11 -5.51
CA THR A 10 12.73 0.85 -4.75
C THR A 10 13.79 0.82 -3.66
N ASN A 11 14.70 1.80 -3.62
CA ASN A 11 15.70 1.88 -2.56
C ASN A 11 15.29 2.93 -1.51
N TYR A 12 14.72 2.46 -0.40
CA TYR A 12 14.37 3.32 0.72
C TYR A 12 15.59 4.05 1.32
N VAL A 13 16.80 3.54 1.14
CA VAL A 13 18.04 4.23 1.54
C VAL A 13 18.27 5.49 0.72
N ASP A 14 18.03 5.45 -0.59
CA ASP A 14 18.20 6.60 -1.47
C ASP A 14 17.09 7.63 -1.24
N LEU A 15 15.84 7.16 -1.07
CA LEU A 15 14.69 8.01 -0.76
C LEU A 15 14.87 8.76 0.57
N LYS A 16 15.40 8.07 1.60
CA LYS A 16 15.78 8.68 2.88
C LYS A 16 16.86 9.74 2.68
N LYS A 17 17.92 9.40 1.94
CA LYS A 17 19.07 10.29 1.71
C LYS A 17 18.64 11.57 0.99
N GLU A 18 17.76 11.47 0.01
CA GLU A 18 17.21 12.61 -0.73
C GLU A 18 16.33 13.49 0.18
N ALA A 19 15.41 12.88 0.94
CA ALA A 19 14.57 13.60 1.89
C ALA A 19 15.36 14.36 2.95
N MET A 20 16.42 13.74 3.49
CA MET A 20 17.30 14.37 4.48
C MET A 20 18.13 15.49 3.87
N LYS A 21 18.65 15.31 2.65
CA LYS A 21 19.41 16.34 1.94
C LYS A 21 18.55 17.58 1.65
N ASP A 22 17.30 17.38 1.22
CA ASP A 22 16.36 18.47 0.96
C ASP A 22 15.95 19.20 2.24
N LEU A 23 15.81 18.47 3.35
CA LEU A 23 15.55 19.04 4.67
C LEU A 23 16.73 19.91 5.15
N GLU A 24 17.97 19.45 4.96
CA GLU A 24 19.18 20.20 5.30
C GLU A 24 19.38 21.46 4.44
N ALA A 25 18.93 21.42 3.19
CA ALA A 25 18.99 22.52 2.24
C ALA A 25 17.96 23.63 2.55
N GLY A 26 16.80 23.28 3.09
CA GLY A 26 15.72 24.20 3.50
C GLY A 26 15.95 24.94 4.83
N ARG A 27 17.21 25.02 5.28
CA ARG A 27 17.63 25.44 6.63
C ARG A 27 16.91 26.69 7.16
N ASP A 28 16.00 26.50 8.11
CA ASP A 28 15.71 27.50 9.15
C ASP A 28 16.77 27.32 10.25
N LEU A 29 17.44 28.41 10.63
CA LEU A 29 18.56 28.45 11.59
C LEU A 29 18.19 27.96 13.02
N GLU A 30 16.91 27.68 13.30
CA GLU A 30 16.39 27.20 14.59
C GLU A 30 16.38 25.67 14.76
N MET A 31 16.62 24.89 13.69
CA MET A 31 16.59 23.43 13.78
C MET A 31 17.94 22.91 14.31
N GLY A 32 17.98 22.57 15.61
CA GLY A 32 19.19 22.04 16.25
C GLY A 32 19.60 20.64 15.76
N MET A 33 20.89 20.31 15.89
CA MET A 33 21.45 19.01 15.45
C MET A 33 20.76 17.79 16.09
N MET A 34 20.29 17.91 17.34
CA MET A 34 19.53 16.84 18.02
C MET A 34 18.16 16.57 17.39
N THR A 35 17.48 17.57 16.83
CA THR A 35 16.16 17.37 16.21
C THR A 35 16.29 16.67 14.86
N MET A 36 17.35 16.97 14.08
CA MET A 36 17.67 16.27 12.83
C MET A 36 17.93 14.77 13.05
N THR A 37 18.72 14.41 14.05
CA THR A 37 19.01 12.99 14.35
C THR A 37 17.74 12.23 14.73
N GLN A 38 16.83 12.85 15.48
CA GLN A 38 15.54 12.23 15.81
C GLN A 38 14.64 12.05 14.58
N MET A 39 14.61 13.02 13.66
CA MET A 39 13.86 12.89 12.40
C MET A 39 14.42 11.80 11.50
N ASP A 40 15.74 11.70 11.41
CA ASP A 40 16.43 10.64 10.67
C ASP A 40 16.06 9.24 11.20
N GLN A 41 16.08 9.08 12.53
CA GLN A 41 15.69 7.84 13.20
C GLN A 41 14.21 7.50 12.98
N ASN A 42 13.32 8.49 13.10
CA ASN A 42 11.88 8.31 12.88
C ASN A 42 11.54 7.95 11.43
N LEU A 43 12.23 8.55 10.47
CA LEU A 43 12.07 8.21 9.06
C LEU A 43 12.61 6.80 8.77
N SER A 44 13.75 6.43 9.37
CA SER A 44 14.31 5.08 9.23
C SER A 44 13.37 4.00 9.75
N ALA A 45 12.82 4.18 10.95
CA ALA A 45 11.87 3.25 11.54
C ALA A 45 10.59 3.10 10.68
N PHE A 46 10.12 4.19 10.09
CA PHE A 46 8.99 4.16 9.16
C PHE A 46 9.31 3.39 7.88
N LEU A 47 10.48 3.61 7.29
CA LEU A 47 10.88 2.90 6.06
C LEU A 47 11.15 1.41 6.33
N GLU A 48 11.61 1.05 7.52
CA GLU A 48 11.71 -0.34 7.93
C GLU A 48 10.34 -1.01 8.01
N GLU A 49 9.34 -0.32 8.56
CA GLU A 49 7.96 -0.83 8.59
C GLU A 49 7.38 -0.96 7.17
N ALA A 50 7.64 0.02 6.29
CA ALA A 50 7.27 -0.06 4.88
C ALA A 50 7.87 -1.29 4.17
N GLU A 51 9.13 -1.65 4.48
CA GLU A 51 9.77 -2.84 3.92
C GLU A 51 9.15 -4.14 4.46
N LYS A 52 8.71 -4.17 5.73
CA LYS A 52 7.95 -5.32 6.26
C LYS A 52 6.62 -5.50 5.53
N VAL A 53 5.89 -4.40 5.31
CA VAL A 53 4.63 -4.41 4.55
C VAL A 53 4.86 -4.91 3.13
N LYS A 54 5.93 -4.46 2.47
CA LYS A 54 6.31 -4.92 1.13
C LYS A 54 6.65 -6.41 1.09
N LYS A 55 7.31 -6.95 2.13
CA LYS A 55 7.56 -8.40 2.24
C LYS A 55 6.24 -9.18 2.36
N GLU A 56 5.30 -8.72 3.18
CA GLU A 56 3.97 -9.32 3.28
C GLU A 56 3.20 -9.30 1.94
N MET A 57 3.32 -8.21 1.16
CA MET A 57 2.77 -8.14 -0.20
C MET A 57 3.41 -9.14 -1.16
N ASN A 58 4.72 -9.38 -1.05
CA ASN A 58 5.39 -10.40 -1.87
C ASN A 58 4.91 -11.81 -1.50
N PHE A 59 4.66 -12.10 -0.23
CA PHE A 59 4.05 -13.37 0.16
C PHE A 59 2.65 -13.56 -0.44
N ILE A 60 1.83 -12.50 -0.55
CA ILE A 60 0.55 -12.60 -1.27
C ILE A 60 0.79 -12.99 -2.72
N ARG A 61 1.75 -12.35 -3.41
CA ARG A 61 2.07 -12.71 -4.81
C ARG A 61 2.48 -14.17 -4.95
N GLU A 62 3.36 -14.66 -4.08
CA GLU A 62 3.79 -16.06 -4.08
C GLU A 62 2.61 -17.03 -3.89
N ILE A 63 1.66 -16.68 -3.02
CA ILE A 63 0.44 -17.48 -2.84
C ILE A 63 -0.46 -17.42 -4.09
N LEU A 64 -0.57 -16.28 -4.77
CA LEU A 64 -1.32 -16.17 -6.02
C LEU A 64 -0.72 -17.04 -7.13
N ASP A 65 0.61 -17.03 -7.27
CA ASP A 65 1.31 -17.88 -8.23
C ASP A 65 1.08 -19.36 -7.91
N HIS A 66 1.19 -19.76 -6.63
CA HIS A 66 0.92 -21.12 -6.20
C HIS A 66 -0.56 -21.53 -6.38
N LEU A 67 -1.52 -20.63 -6.14
CA LEU A 67 -2.95 -20.86 -6.43
C LEU A 67 -3.20 -21.12 -7.91
N GLN A 68 -2.52 -20.38 -8.78
CA GLN A 68 -2.61 -20.58 -10.21
C GLN A 68 -2.05 -21.96 -10.59
N ASP A 69 -0.88 -22.33 -10.07
CA ASP A 69 -0.27 -23.64 -10.32
C ASP A 69 -1.16 -24.79 -9.84
N LEU A 70 -1.74 -24.67 -8.64
CA LEU A 70 -2.69 -25.63 -8.08
C LEU A 70 -3.93 -25.80 -8.96
N ASN A 71 -4.46 -24.70 -9.49
CA ASN A 71 -5.60 -24.73 -10.38
C ASN A 71 -5.27 -25.47 -11.68
N GLU A 72 -4.10 -25.19 -12.29
CA GLU A 72 -3.65 -25.89 -13.48
C GLU A 72 -3.39 -27.39 -13.20
N GLU A 73 -2.77 -27.73 -12.07
CA GLU A 73 -2.57 -29.11 -11.62
C GLU A 73 -3.92 -29.85 -11.51
N GLY A 74 -4.91 -29.21 -10.88
CA GLY A 74 -6.27 -29.72 -10.69
C GLY A 74 -7.02 -30.04 -11.99
N LYS A 75 -6.66 -29.43 -13.12
CA LYS A 75 -7.27 -29.75 -14.44
C LYS A 75 -6.89 -31.15 -14.93
N SER A 76 -5.67 -31.58 -14.62
CA SER A 76 -5.11 -32.87 -15.09
C SER A 76 -5.43 -34.05 -14.17
N LEU A 77 -5.91 -33.78 -12.95
CA LEU A 77 -6.21 -34.80 -11.96
C LEU A 77 -7.63 -35.34 -12.12
N HIS A 78 -7.77 -36.66 -12.03
CA HIS A 78 -9.05 -37.37 -12.16
C HIS A 78 -9.35 -38.30 -10.97
N LYS A 79 -8.43 -38.39 -10.00
CA LYS A 79 -8.63 -39.21 -8.79
C LYS A 79 -9.32 -38.39 -7.70
N PRO A 80 -10.43 -38.87 -7.10
CA PRO A 80 -11.17 -38.13 -6.07
C PRO A 80 -10.28 -37.65 -4.90
N GLU A 81 -9.41 -38.52 -4.36
CA GLU A 81 -8.51 -38.16 -3.26
C GLU A 81 -7.50 -37.06 -3.64
N ALA A 82 -7.03 -37.04 -4.89
CA ALA A 82 -6.12 -36.01 -5.38
C ALA A 82 -6.85 -34.67 -5.55
N LEU A 83 -8.06 -34.68 -6.09
CA LEU A 83 -8.92 -33.50 -6.24
C LEU A 83 -9.26 -32.88 -4.89
N LYS A 84 -9.61 -33.72 -3.91
CA LYS A 84 -9.85 -33.30 -2.52
C LYS A 84 -8.62 -32.66 -1.89
N SER A 85 -7.44 -33.20 -2.13
CA SER A 85 -6.17 -32.63 -1.65
C SER A 85 -5.89 -31.25 -2.26
N ILE A 86 -6.03 -31.11 -3.58
CA ILE A 86 -5.88 -29.82 -4.28
C ILE A 86 -6.87 -28.79 -3.76
N ARG A 87 -8.15 -29.17 -3.59
CA ARG A 87 -9.15 -28.29 -2.99
C ARG A 87 -8.72 -27.78 -1.62
N ASN A 88 -8.27 -28.66 -0.74
CA ASN A 88 -7.85 -28.25 0.60
C ASN A 88 -6.67 -27.27 0.56
N ARG A 89 -5.73 -27.46 -0.37
CA ARG A 89 -4.60 -26.55 -0.61
C ARG A 89 -5.08 -25.18 -1.12
N ILE A 90 -5.92 -25.17 -2.16
CA ILE A 90 -6.54 -23.94 -2.70
C ILE A 90 -7.27 -23.16 -1.60
N ASN A 91 -8.09 -23.84 -0.79
CA ASN A 91 -8.83 -23.20 0.29
C ASN A 91 -7.88 -22.62 1.35
N GLY A 92 -6.80 -23.34 1.69
CA GLY A 92 -5.77 -22.85 2.61
C GLY A 92 -5.10 -21.57 2.11
N ASP A 93 -4.75 -21.54 0.83
CA ASP A 93 -4.09 -20.41 0.19
C ASP A 93 -5.01 -19.18 0.11
N ILE A 94 -6.28 -19.36 -0.25
CA ILE A 94 -7.29 -18.30 -0.25
C ILE A 94 -7.41 -17.66 1.14
N LEU A 95 -7.52 -18.49 2.19
CA LEU A 95 -7.57 -18.00 3.57
C LEU A 95 -6.29 -17.27 3.97
N ALA A 96 -5.13 -17.74 3.50
CA ALA A 96 -3.85 -17.08 3.74
C ALA A 96 -3.78 -15.71 3.06
N VAL A 97 -4.23 -15.57 1.80
CA VAL A 97 -4.33 -14.29 1.08
C VAL A 97 -5.23 -13.33 1.85
N LEU A 98 -6.43 -13.76 2.25
CA LEU A 98 -7.37 -12.92 3.00
C LEU A 98 -6.77 -12.44 4.33
N LYS A 99 -6.15 -13.35 5.09
CA LYS A 99 -5.51 -13.01 6.37
C LYS A 99 -4.39 -11.99 6.19
N LYS A 100 -3.52 -12.19 5.20
CA LYS A 100 -2.41 -11.27 4.90
C LYS A 100 -2.92 -9.93 4.41
N ALA A 101 -3.92 -9.90 3.52
CA ALA A 101 -4.51 -8.67 3.02
C ALA A 101 -5.10 -7.82 4.16
N LYS A 102 -5.82 -8.43 5.11
CA LYS A 102 -6.33 -7.74 6.31
C LYS A 102 -5.21 -7.20 7.20
N ALA A 103 -4.14 -7.99 7.39
CA ALA A 103 -2.98 -7.56 8.17
C ALA A 103 -2.27 -6.35 7.53
N ILE A 104 -2.00 -6.42 6.23
CA ILE A 104 -1.39 -5.32 5.47
C ILE A 104 -2.28 -4.07 5.52
N LYS A 105 -3.60 -4.22 5.34
CA LYS A 105 -4.55 -3.12 5.47
C LYS A 105 -4.39 -2.41 6.83
N SER A 106 -4.38 -3.17 7.92
CA SER A 106 -4.20 -2.63 9.27
C SER A 106 -2.84 -1.95 9.45
N GLN A 107 -1.77 -2.50 8.88
CA GLN A 107 -0.44 -1.87 8.88
C GLN A 107 -0.44 -0.54 8.10
N LEU A 108 -1.14 -0.45 6.97
CA LEU A 108 -1.28 0.81 6.21
C LEU A 108 -2.04 1.87 7.00
N GLU A 109 -3.13 1.50 7.69
CA GLU A 109 -3.86 2.40 8.59
C GLU A 109 -2.98 2.88 9.76
N GLU A 110 -2.11 2.03 10.29
CA GLU A 110 -1.12 2.41 11.30
C GLU A 110 -0.07 3.38 10.73
N MET A 111 0.42 3.13 9.51
CA MET A 111 1.34 4.03 8.83
C MET A 111 0.69 5.41 8.57
N ASP A 112 -0.58 5.46 8.19
CA ASP A 112 -1.34 6.72 8.04
C ASP A 112 -1.43 7.46 9.38
N ARG A 113 -1.75 6.76 10.47
CA ARG A 113 -1.76 7.34 11.83
C ARG A 113 -0.37 7.86 12.23
N ALA A 114 0.69 7.10 11.96
CA ALA A 114 2.07 7.51 12.21
C ALA A 114 2.46 8.75 11.39
N ASN A 115 2.00 8.86 10.14
CA ASN A 115 2.20 10.04 9.30
C ASN A 115 1.50 11.27 9.88
N ALA A 116 0.24 11.13 10.31
CA ALA A 116 -0.50 12.21 10.96
C ALA A 116 0.17 12.68 12.28
N LEU A 117 0.72 11.76 13.06
CA LEU A 117 1.48 12.10 14.27
C LEU A 117 2.81 12.79 13.94
N SER A 118 3.51 12.35 12.89
CA SER A 118 4.76 12.97 12.41
C SER A 118 4.55 14.44 12.06
N ARG A 119 3.40 14.81 11.48
CA ARG A 119 3.06 16.21 11.15
C ARG A 119 2.99 17.15 12.35
N ARG A 120 2.83 16.62 13.56
CA ARG A 120 2.82 17.40 14.82
C ARG A 120 4.23 17.73 15.31
N LEU A 121 5.27 17.05 14.80
CA LEU A 121 6.66 17.30 15.18
C LEU A 121 7.21 18.55 14.47
N SER A 122 8.04 19.30 15.18
CA SER A 122 8.68 20.51 14.63
C SER A 122 9.51 20.17 13.39
N GLY A 123 9.14 20.74 12.25
CA GLY A 123 9.81 20.57 10.95
C GLY A 123 9.52 19.27 10.19
N CYS A 124 8.53 18.49 10.65
CA CYS A 124 7.90 17.43 9.85
C CYS A 124 6.47 17.80 9.43
N LYS A 125 6.14 19.10 9.40
CA LYS A 125 4.83 19.62 9.02
C LYS A 125 4.43 19.15 7.61
N GLU A 126 3.15 19.26 7.31
CA GLU A 126 2.60 18.94 5.99
C GLU A 126 3.39 19.65 4.86
N GLY A 127 3.71 18.90 3.81
CA GLY A 127 4.46 19.40 2.65
C GLY A 127 5.99 19.41 2.81
N THR A 128 6.53 19.16 4.01
CA THR A 128 7.98 18.99 4.21
C THR A 128 8.52 17.80 3.40
N PRO A 129 9.83 17.78 3.05
CA PRO A 129 10.43 16.64 2.34
C PRO A 129 10.14 15.29 3.04
N VAL A 130 10.28 15.23 4.36
CA VAL A 130 9.99 14.03 5.17
C VAL A 130 8.52 13.63 5.06
N ASP A 131 7.58 14.56 5.21
CA ASP A 131 6.15 14.28 5.09
C ASP A 131 5.76 13.80 3.68
N ARG A 132 6.33 14.42 2.64
CA ARG A 132 6.11 14.02 1.24
C ARG A 132 6.64 12.61 0.98
N THR A 133 7.84 12.29 1.43
CA THR A 133 8.41 10.93 1.33
C THR A 133 7.53 9.91 2.02
N ARG A 134 7.11 10.17 3.25
CA ARG A 134 6.26 9.24 4.02
C ARG A 134 4.91 9.03 3.36
N SER A 135 4.29 10.10 2.87
CA SER A 135 3.01 10.03 2.16
C SER A 135 3.15 9.24 0.85
N ALA A 136 4.18 9.54 0.03
CA ALA A 136 4.43 8.83 -1.23
C ALA A 136 4.64 7.32 -1.01
N VAL A 137 5.41 6.93 0.02
CA VAL A 137 5.64 5.52 0.35
C VAL A 137 4.35 4.81 0.76
N THR A 138 3.58 5.37 1.70
CA THR A 138 2.31 4.76 2.12
C THR A 138 1.32 4.64 0.95
N ASN A 139 1.28 5.63 0.07
CA ASN A 139 0.38 5.66 -1.09
C ASN A 139 0.78 4.61 -2.13
N GLY A 140 2.08 4.49 -2.42
CA GLY A 140 2.60 3.45 -3.30
C GLY A 140 2.28 2.05 -2.79
N LEU A 141 2.41 1.81 -1.48
CA LEU A 141 2.01 0.54 -0.86
C LEU A 141 0.50 0.30 -0.95
N ARG A 142 -0.34 1.32 -0.75
CA ARG A 142 -1.80 1.20 -0.92
C ARG A 142 -2.18 0.84 -2.36
N LYS A 143 -1.59 1.52 -3.34
CA LYS A 143 -1.77 1.21 -4.78
C LYS A 143 -1.39 -0.25 -5.06
N LYS A 144 -0.26 -0.69 -4.51
CA LYS A 144 0.21 -2.08 -4.66
C LYS A 144 -0.72 -3.11 -4.03
N LEU A 145 -1.27 -2.85 -2.84
CA LEU A 145 -2.26 -3.75 -2.25
C LEU A 145 -3.51 -3.84 -3.12
N LYS A 146 -4.01 -2.70 -3.63
CA LYS A 146 -5.17 -2.67 -4.54
C LYS A 146 -4.91 -3.52 -5.79
N GLU A 147 -3.75 -3.37 -6.43
CA GLU A 147 -3.34 -4.21 -7.57
C GLU A 147 -3.36 -5.70 -7.23
N LEU A 148 -2.76 -6.12 -6.11
CA LEU A 148 -2.75 -7.52 -5.69
C LEU A 148 -4.17 -8.08 -5.46
N MET A 149 -5.08 -7.27 -4.92
CA MET A 149 -6.48 -7.68 -4.74
C MET A 149 -7.22 -7.77 -6.08
N MET A 150 -6.90 -6.93 -7.05
CA MET A 150 -7.42 -7.04 -8.42
C MET A 150 -6.88 -8.30 -9.12
N ASP A 151 -5.59 -8.61 -8.98
CA ASP A 151 -4.96 -9.81 -9.53
C ASP A 151 -5.61 -11.07 -8.95
N PHE A 152 -5.82 -11.11 -7.63
CA PHE A 152 -6.53 -12.21 -6.97
C PHE A 152 -7.96 -12.36 -7.49
N GLN A 153 -8.70 -11.26 -7.63
CA GLN A 153 -10.06 -11.26 -8.18
C GLN A 153 -10.09 -11.78 -9.63
N GLY A 154 -9.11 -11.40 -10.45
CA GLY A 154 -8.97 -11.88 -11.83
C GLY A 154 -8.67 -13.38 -11.90
N LEU A 155 -7.69 -13.86 -11.10
CA LEU A 155 -7.37 -15.29 -11.00
C LEU A 155 -8.61 -16.09 -10.58
N ARG A 156 -9.34 -15.58 -9.59
CA ARG A 156 -10.59 -16.17 -9.11
C ARG A 156 -11.65 -16.33 -10.20
N GLN A 157 -11.91 -15.25 -10.96
CA GLN A 157 -12.87 -15.28 -12.07
C GLN A 157 -12.46 -16.29 -13.13
N LYS A 158 -11.16 -16.37 -13.44
CA LYS A 158 -10.61 -17.36 -14.35
C LYS A 158 -10.85 -18.78 -13.85
N MET A 159 -10.50 -19.08 -12.59
CA MET A 159 -10.73 -20.39 -11.98
C MET A 159 -12.21 -20.80 -12.02
N MET A 160 -13.12 -19.88 -11.73
CA MET A 160 -14.57 -20.15 -11.77
C MET A 160 -15.07 -20.42 -13.19
N SER A 161 -14.60 -19.66 -14.18
CA SER A 161 -14.96 -19.87 -15.59
C SER A 161 -14.47 -21.23 -16.11
N GLU A 162 -13.22 -21.59 -15.80
CA GLU A 162 -12.64 -22.88 -16.19
C GLU A 162 -13.33 -24.05 -15.49
N TYR A 163 -13.77 -23.84 -14.25
CA TYR A 163 -14.58 -24.81 -13.53
C TYR A 163 -15.93 -25.05 -14.21
N LYS A 164 -16.68 -23.98 -14.53
CA LYS A 164 -17.96 -24.08 -15.26
C LYS A 164 -17.80 -24.80 -16.60
N GLU A 165 -16.72 -24.51 -17.34
CA GLU A 165 -16.40 -25.20 -18.59
C GLU A 165 -16.16 -26.71 -18.37
N THR A 166 -15.42 -27.07 -17.33
CA THR A 166 -15.15 -28.48 -16.98
C THR A 166 -16.44 -29.23 -16.66
N VAL A 167 -17.34 -28.63 -15.87
CA VAL A 167 -18.65 -29.20 -15.56
C VAL A 167 -19.48 -29.39 -16.83
N GLY A 168 -19.55 -28.37 -17.69
CA GLY A 168 -20.28 -28.44 -18.96
C GLY A 168 -19.78 -29.57 -19.87
N ARG A 169 -18.45 -29.73 -19.99
CA ARG A 169 -17.83 -30.81 -20.78
C ARG A 169 -18.14 -32.19 -20.21
N ARG A 170 -18.10 -32.34 -18.88
CA ARG A 170 -18.44 -33.61 -18.21
C ARG A 170 -19.92 -33.95 -18.36
N TYR A 171 -20.79 -32.95 -18.23
CA TYR A 171 -22.22 -33.12 -18.47
C TYR A 171 -22.48 -33.61 -19.88
N PHE A 172 -21.96 -32.92 -20.90
CA PHE A 172 -22.12 -33.32 -22.31
C PHE A 172 -21.60 -34.73 -22.58
N THR A 173 -20.46 -35.11 -21.99
CA THR A 173 -19.90 -36.46 -22.15
C THR A 173 -20.84 -37.55 -21.66
N VAL A 174 -21.67 -37.23 -20.66
CA VAL A 174 -22.54 -38.19 -19.98
C VAL A 174 -23.96 -38.19 -20.53
N THR A 175 -24.47 -37.04 -20.98
CA THR A 175 -25.86 -36.85 -21.44
C THR A 175 -26.00 -36.66 -22.94
N GLY A 176 -24.91 -36.35 -23.65
CA GLY A 176 -24.94 -35.99 -25.07
C GLY A 176 -25.55 -34.61 -25.39
N GLU A 177 -26.01 -33.87 -24.37
CA GLU A 177 -26.64 -32.56 -24.51
C GLU A 177 -25.77 -31.47 -23.89
N ASN A 178 -25.72 -30.28 -24.51
CA ASN A 178 -25.05 -29.13 -23.90
C ASN A 178 -25.95 -28.56 -22.80
N PRO A 179 -25.44 -28.41 -21.56
CA PRO A 179 -26.23 -27.82 -20.49
C PRO A 179 -26.32 -26.30 -20.67
N ASP A 180 -27.50 -25.74 -20.39
CA ASP A 180 -27.65 -24.30 -20.21
C ASP A 180 -26.92 -23.83 -18.94
N GLU A 181 -26.57 -22.55 -18.88
CA GLU A 181 -25.87 -21.97 -17.73
C GLU A 181 -26.65 -22.17 -16.41
N GLU A 182 -27.98 -22.07 -16.47
CA GLU A 182 -28.85 -22.32 -15.30
C GLU A 182 -28.80 -23.79 -14.84
N VAL A 183 -28.59 -24.74 -15.76
CA VAL A 183 -28.42 -26.16 -15.45
C VAL A 183 -27.05 -26.39 -14.83
N ILE A 184 -25.99 -25.79 -15.37
CA ILE A 184 -24.65 -25.82 -14.76
C ILE A 184 -24.72 -25.27 -13.34
N GLU A 185 -25.34 -24.11 -13.14
CA GLU A 185 -25.49 -23.48 -11.83
C GLU A 185 -26.36 -24.30 -10.88
N LYS A 186 -27.39 -25.01 -11.36
CA LYS A 186 -28.17 -25.96 -10.53
C LYS A 186 -27.36 -27.18 -10.14
N ILE A 187 -26.58 -27.77 -11.04
CA ILE A 187 -25.71 -28.92 -10.72
C ILE A 187 -24.66 -28.53 -9.68
N ILE A 188 -24.08 -27.34 -9.87
CA ILE A 188 -23.18 -26.66 -8.94
C ILE A 188 -23.88 -26.43 -7.60
N ALA A 189 -25.01 -25.73 -7.56
CA ALA A 189 -25.73 -25.38 -6.33
C ALA A 189 -26.30 -26.58 -5.57
N SER A 190 -26.64 -27.66 -6.29
CA SER A 190 -27.44 -28.79 -5.80
C SER A 190 -26.62 -30.03 -5.51
N GLY A 191 -25.43 -29.88 -4.93
CA GLY A 191 -24.70 -30.99 -4.33
C GLY A 191 -25.45 -31.81 -3.28
N ASN A 192 -26.73 -31.49 -3.00
CA ASN A 192 -27.64 -32.23 -2.14
C ASN A 192 -29.14 -32.06 -2.51
N GLY A 193 -29.53 -31.84 -3.79
CA GLY A 193 -30.95 -31.67 -4.16
C GLY A 193 -31.35 -32.08 -5.60
N ASN A 194 -32.65 -31.92 -5.91
CA ASN A 194 -33.37 -32.49 -7.07
C ASN A 194 -32.74 -32.26 -8.46
N GLY A 195 -31.91 -31.23 -8.65
CA GLY A 195 -31.26 -30.95 -9.94
C GLY A 195 -30.12 -31.92 -10.27
N GLY A 196 -29.42 -32.42 -9.25
CA GLY A 196 -28.42 -33.47 -9.41
C GLY A 196 -29.05 -34.85 -9.63
N GLU A 197 -30.25 -35.09 -9.13
CA GLU A 197 -30.98 -36.36 -9.29
C GLU A 197 -31.44 -36.60 -10.73
N GLU A 198 -31.94 -35.59 -11.43
CA GLU A 198 -32.37 -35.74 -12.83
C GLU A 198 -31.18 -36.01 -13.77
N PHE A 199 -30.08 -35.27 -13.58
CA PHE A 199 -28.80 -35.52 -14.25
C PHE A 199 -28.30 -36.94 -13.95
N MET A 200 -28.26 -37.32 -12.67
CA MET A 200 -27.76 -38.63 -12.24
C MET A 200 -28.64 -39.78 -12.75
N SER A 201 -29.97 -39.61 -12.77
CA SER A 201 -30.90 -40.64 -13.25
C SER A 201 -30.75 -40.91 -14.75
N ARG A 202 -30.73 -39.86 -15.59
CA ARG A 202 -30.49 -39.99 -17.05
C ARG A 202 -29.12 -40.60 -17.35
N ALA A 203 -28.09 -40.07 -16.70
CA ALA A 203 -26.72 -40.52 -16.86
C ALA A 203 -26.54 -42.01 -16.51
N ILE A 204 -27.11 -42.46 -15.38
CA ILE A 204 -27.03 -43.85 -14.92
C ILE A 204 -27.68 -44.80 -15.95
N GLN A 205 -28.75 -44.35 -16.61
CA GLN A 205 -29.52 -45.15 -17.56
C GLN A 205 -28.75 -45.39 -18.87
N GLU A 206 -27.96 -44.41 -19.33
CA GLU A 206 -27.20 -44.51 -20.59
C GLU A 206 -25.77 -45.05 -20.43
N HIS A 207 -25.05 -44.65 -19.37
CA HIS A 207 -23.61 -44.90 -19.24
C HIS A 207 -23.24 -45.86 -18.10
N GLY A 208 -24.24 -46.34 -17.36
CA GLY A 208 -24.07 -47.25 -16.23
C GLY A 208 -23.65 -46.54 -14.95
N ARG A 209 -24.07 -47.13 -13.82
CA ARG A 209 -24.06 -46.50 -12.49
C ARG A 209 -22.67 -46.07 -11.98
N GLY A 210 -21.62 -46.78 -12.35
CA GLY A 210 -20.25 -46.56 -11.84
C GLY A 210 -19.57 -45.29 -12.38
N LYS A 211 -19.53 -45.11 -13.71
CA LYS A 211 -18.86 -43.94 -14.35
C LYS A 211 -19.55 -42.61 -14.02
N VAL A 212 -20.86 -42.66 -13.86
CA VAL A 212 -21.68 -41.49 -13.55
C VAL A 212 -21.44 -41.02 -12.12
N LEU A 213 -21.38 -41.96 -11.17
CA LEU A 213 -21.14 -41.63 -9.77
C LEU A 213 -19.75 -41.01 -9.59
N GLU A 214 -18.73 -41.55 -10.27
CA GLU A 214 -17.37 -40.99 -10.26
C GLU A 214 -17.34 -39.56 -10.83
N THR A 215 -18.02 -39.33 -11.95
CA THR A 215 -18.11 -38.00 -12.59
C THR A 215 -18.84 -36.99 -11.70
N VAL A 216 -19.91 -37.40 -11.02
CA VAL A 216 -20.66 -36.54 -10.10
C VAL A 216 -19.80 -36.19 -8.88
N VAL A 217 -19.08 -37.15 -8.31
CA VAL A 217 -18.18 -36.90 -7.18
C VAL A 217 -17.05 -35.94 -7.58
N GLU A 218 -16.45 -36.12 -8.77
CA GLU A 218 -15.47 -35.16 -9.32
C GLU A 218 -16.06 -33.76 -9.46
N ILE A 219 -17.27 -33.63 -10.01
CA ILE A 219 -17.97 -32.33 -10.13
C ILE A 219 -18.23 -31.72 -8.76
N GLN A 220 -18.69 -32.50 -7.79
CA GLN A 220 -19.01 -32.03 -6.45
C GLN A 220 -17.77 -31.52 -5.69
N ASP A 221 -16.67 -32.27 -5.73
CA ASP A 221 -15.45 -31.85 -5.03
C ASP A 221 -14.88 -30.56 -5.63
N ARG A 222 -14.97 -30.39 -6.95
CA ARG A 222 -14.58 -29.15 -7.63
C ARG A 222 -15.56 -28.00 -7.33
N TYR A 223 -16.86 -28.28 -7.19
CA TYR A 223 -17.85 -27.28 -6.78
C TYR A 223 -17.56 -26.71 -5.40
N ASP A 224 -17.31 -27.56 -4.42
CA ASP A 224 -17.07 -27.12 -3.05
C ASP A 224 -15.83 -26.21 -2.97
N ALA A 225 -14.83 -26.43 -3.85
CA ALA A 225 -13.71 -25.52 -4.03
C ALA A 225 -14.16 -24.14 -4.58
N ALA A 226 -14.96 -24.15 -5.65
CA ALA A 226 -15.50 -22.95 -6.28
C ALA A 226 -16.43 -22.14 -5.35
N LYS A 227 -17.21 -22.82 -4.50
CA LYS A 227 -18.08 -22.19 -3.51
C LYS A 227 -17.29 -21.52 -2.39
N GLU A 228 -16.20 -22.14 -1.93
CA GLU A 228 -15.33 -21.52 -0.92
C GLU A 228 -14.62 -20.28 -1.50
N ILE A 229 -14.23 -20.37 -2.78
CA ILE A 229 -13.78 -19.22 -3.56
C ILE A 229 -14.84 -18.10 -3.59
N GLU A 230 -16.13 -18.40 -3.76
CA GLU A 230 -17.19 -17.39 -3.69
C GLU A 230 -17.36 -16.80 -2.29
N ARG A 231 -17.28 -17.60 -1.23
CA ARG A 231 -17.36 -17.08 0.15
C ARG A 231 -16.22 -16.09 0.43
N SER A 232 -15.01 -16.40 -0.05
CA SER A 232 -13.85 -15.52 0.06
C SER A 232 -14.03 -14.17 -0.65
N LEU A 233 -14.93 -14.08 -1.64
CA LEU A 233 -15.25 -12.85 -2.37
C LEU A 233 -15.87 -11.80 -1.46
N LEU A 234 -16.78 -12.17 -0.57
CA LEU A 234 -17.46 -11.20 0.29
C LEU A 234 -16.47 -10.52 1.22
N GLU A 235 -15.52 -11.29 1.75
CA GLU A 235 -14.45 -10.76 2.60
C GLU A 235 -13.45 -9.91 1.80
N LEU A 236 -13.08 -10.35 0.59
CA LEU A 236 -12.21 -9.59 -0.30
C LEU A 236 -12.87 -8.27 -0.74
N HIS A 237 -14.16 -8.31 -1.05
CA HIS A 237 -14.93 -7.14 -1.46
C HIS A 237 -14.97 -6.09 -0.36
N GLN A 238 -15.12 -6.51 0.90
CA GLN A 238 -15.01 -5.59 2.03
C GLN A 238 -13.63 -4.92 2.08
N ILE A 239 -12.55 -5.69 1.92
CA ILE A 239 -11.19 -5.13 1.84
C ILE A 239 -11.09 -4.14 0.67
N PHE A 240 -11.69 -4.46 -0.47
CA PHE A 240 -11.67 -3.60 -1.67
C PHE A 240 -12.40 -2.27 -1.46
N LEU A 241 -13.58 -2.30 -0.84
CA LEU A 241 -14.34 -1.10 -0.48
C LEU A 241 -13.57 -0.25 0.52
N ASP A 242 -13.01 -0.88 1.55
CA ASP A 242 -12.22 -0.16 2.54
C ASP A 242 -10.97 0.46 1.93
N MET A 243 -10.35 -0.22 0.95
CA MET A 243 -9.23 0.31 0.18
C MET A 243 -9.62 1.49 -0.71
N ALA A 244 -10.80 1.43 -1.33
CA ALA A 244 -11.33 2.56 -2.10
C ALA A 244 -11.54 3.79 -1.22
N VAL A 245 -12.11 3.60 -0.01
CA VAL A 245 -12.28 4.67 0.99
C VAL A 245 -10.92 5.23 1.43
N MET A 246 -9.93 4.39 1.71
CA MET A 246 -8.59 4.85 2.10
C MET A 246 -7.85 5.61 0.99
N VAL A 247 -8.11 5.28 -0.29
CA VAL A 247 -7.57 6.03 -1.43
C VAL A 247 -8.31 7.36 -1.59
N GLU A 248 -9.64 7.36 -1.51
CA GLU A 248 -10.47 8.56 -1.65
C GLU A 248 -10.20 9.58 -0.53
N ALA A 249 -10.06 9.12 0.71
CA ALA A 249 -9.76 9.97 1.87
C ALA A 249 -8.41 10.70 1.77
N GLN A 250 -7.50 10.23 0.92
CA GLN A 250 -6.23 10.91 0.65
C GLN A 250 -6.26 11.83 -0.57
N GLY A 251 -7.35 11.84 -1.35
CA GLY A 251 -7.50 12.62 -2.57
C GLY A 251 -6.80 12.03 -3.79
N GLU A 252 -7.10 12.58 -4.97
CA GLU A 252 -6.58 12.19 -6.30
C GLU A 252 -5.07 12.46 -6.47
N GLN A 253 -4.30 12.60 -5.40
CA GLN A 253 -2.85 12.87 -5.42
C GLN A 253 -2.01 11.59 -5.50
N MET A 254 -2.56 10.53 -6.07
CA MET A 254 -1.91 9.23 -6.11
C MET A 254 -0.86 9.11 -7.24
N ASP A 255 -0.88 10.01 -8.24
CA ASP A 255 0.01 9.99 -9.40
C ASP A 255 0.76 11.31 -9.68
N ASP A 256 0.55 12.36 -8.89
CA ASP A 256 1.08 13.68 -9.25
C ASP A 256 2.49 13.93 -8.69
N ILE A 257 3.49 13.51 -9.46
CA ILE A 257 4.84 14.09 -9.42
C ILE A 257 4.72 15.63 -9.49
N GLU A 258 3.79 16.16 -10.28
CA GLU A 258 3.53 17.58 -10.42
C GLU A 258 3.10 18.25 -9.10
N HIS A 259 2.23 17.59 -8.32
CA HIS A 259 1.84 18.08 -7.00
C HIS A 259 2.99 18.02 -6.00
N HIS A 260 3.79 16.95 -6.01
CA HIS A 260 4.98 16.86 -5.16
C HIS A 260 6.06 17.89 -5.52
N VAL A 261 6.20 18.22 -6.81
CA VAL A 261 7.09 19.29 -7.34
C VAL A 261 6.55 20.68 -7.03
N MET A 262 5.24 20.90 -7.19
CA MET A 262 4.57 22.16 -6.83
C MET A 262 4.72 22.46 -5.34
N ASN A 263 4.53 21.46 -4.48
CA ASN A 263 4.72 21.61 -3.04
C ASN A 263 6.20 21.79 -2.67
N ALA A 264 7.13 21.18 -3.41
CA ALA A 264 8.56 21.46 -3.29
C ALA A 264 8.86 22.93 -3.58
N ALA A 265 8.32 23.44 -4.69
CA ALA A 265 8.50 24.83 -5.11
C ALA A 265 7.91 25.81 -4.09
N GLN A 266 6.73 25.50 -3.53
CA GLN A 266 6.13 26.28 -2.45
C GLN A 266 6.99 26.29 -1.17
N TYR A 267 7.47 25.12 -0.72
CA TYR A 267 8.33 25.02 0.46
C TYR A 267 9.65 25.80 0.30
N VAL A 268 10.30 25.70 -0.86
CA VAL A 268 11.51 26.46 -1.18
C VAL A 268 11.23 27.97 -1.26
N ASN A 269 10.09 28.38 -1.83
CA ASN A 269 9.68 29.77 -1.91
C ASN A 269 9.45 30.37 -0.51
N ASP A 270 8.77 29.64 0.37
CA ASP A 270 8.54 30.08 1.75
C ASP A 270 9.84 30.13 2.57
N GLY A 271 10.72 29.13 2.42
CA GLY A 271 12.08 29.19 2.99
C GLY A 271 12.86 30.41 2.50
N THR A 272 12.73 30.77 1.22
CA THR A 272 13.38 31.96 0.64
C THR A 272 12.83 33.25 1.25
N LYS A 273 11.52 33.34 1.50
CA LYS A 273 10.89 34.49 2.19
C LYS A 273 11.39 34.60 3.63
N ASN A 274 11.52 33.48 4.34
CA ASN A 274 12.04 33.44 5.71
C ASN A 274 13.50 33.92 5.75
N LEU A 275 14.36 33.44 4.84
CA LEU A 275 15.75 33.91 4.73
C LEU A 275 15.85 35.41 4.41
N LYS A 276 15.00 35.93 3.51
CA LYS A 276 14.96 37.36 3.20
C LYS A 276 14.56 38.20 4.41
N THR A 277 13.59 37.71 5.18
CA THR A 277 13.13 38.33 6.42
C THR A 277 14.22 38.31 7.49
N ALA A 278 14.87 37.15 7.70
CA ALA A 278 15.99 37.00 8.63
C ALA A 278 17.17 37.92 8.27
N LYS A 279 17.52 38.04 6.98
CA LYS A 279 18.56 38.97 6.50
C LYS A 279 18.20 40.43 6.78
N ASN A 280 16.93 40.81 6.62
CA ASN A 280 16.46 42.16 6.93
C ASN A 280 16.56 42.44 8.44
N TYR A 281 16.16 41.49 9.28
CA TYR A 281 16.33 41.57 10.75
C TYR A 281 17.81 41.66 11.15
N GLN A 282 18.69 40.85 10.55
CA GLN A 282 20.12 40.93 10.82
C GLN A 282 20.68 42.30 10.43
N ARG A 283 20.26 42.84 9.27
CA ARG A 283 20.72 44.15 8.79
C ARG A 283 20.23 45.30 9.68
N SER A 284 18.98 45.27 10.15
CA SER A 284 18.46 46.29 11.07
C SER A 284 19.09 46.17 12.45
N SER A 285 19.31 44.96 12.95
CA SER A 285 19.98 44.71 14.23
C SER A 285 21.42 45.25 14.24
N ARG A 286 22.20 45.04 13.16
CA ARG A 286 23.56 45.60 13.04
C ARG A 286 23.56 47.14 13.04
N ARG A 287 22.57 47.77 12.40
CA ARG A 287 22.42 49.24 12.45
C ARG A 287 22.11 49.72 13.87
N CYS A 288 21.22 49.03 14.58
CA CYS A 288 20.89 49.33 15.97
C CYS A 288 22.11 49.16 16.89
N MET A 289 22.89 48.09 16.70
CA MET A 289 24.13 47.85 17.45
C MET A 289 25.16 48.95 17.23
N CYS A 290 25.39 49.39 15.98
CA CYS A 290 26.30 50.49 15.68
C CYS A 290 25.85 51.81 16.32
N ILE A 291 24.55 52.12 16.29
CA ILE A 291 23.99 53.31 16.94
C ILE A 291 24.20 53.23 18.46
N GLY A 292 23.94 52.08 19.08
CA GLY A 292 24.20 51.87 20.51
C GLY A 292 25.68 52.05 20.88
N LEU A 293 26.60 51.55 20.06
CA LEU A 293 28.05 51.67 20.27
C LEU A 293 28.54 53.12 20.16
N ILE A 294 28.02 53.88 19.19
CA ILE A 294 28.32 55.32 19.04
C ILE A 294 27.81 56.11 20.25
N LEU A 295 26.58 55.85 20.71
CA LEU A 295 26.02 56.51 21.90
C LEU A 295 26.84 56.23 23.15
N LEU A 296 27.32 54.98 23.32
CA LEU A 296 28.19 54.61 24.44
C LEU A 296 29.52 55.36 24.39
N LEU A 297 30.17 55.47 23.23
CA LEU A 297 31.42 56.22 23.06
C LEU A 297 31.26 57.70 23.40
N VAL A 298 30.18 58.33 22.96
CA VAL A 298 29.88 59.74 23.27
C VAL A 298 29.69 59.94 24.78
N LEU A 299 28.99 59.02 25.44
CA LEU A 299 28.78 59.07 26.89
C LEU A 299 30.10 58.95 27.65
N VAL A 300 30.99 58.05 27.24
CA VAL A 300 32.33 57.90 27.82
C VAL A 300 33.16 59.18 27.67
N LEU A 301 33.15 59.81 26.49
CA LEU A 301 33.86 61.07 26.25
C LEU A 301 33.33 62.22 27.13
N LEU A 302 32.00 62.32 27.29
CA LEU A 302 31.38 63.32 28.15
C LEU A 302 31.79 63.19 29.62
N VAL A 303 32.08 61.98 30.09
CA VAL A 303 32.57 61.75 31.46
C VAL A 303 34.08 62.02 31.56
N ILE A 304 34.87 61.59 30.59
CA ILE A 304 36.35 61.68 30.65
C ILE A 304 36.86 63.12 30.46
N ILE A 305 36.29 63.89 29.54
CA ILE A 305 36.75 65.26 29.23
C ILE A 305 36.73 66.21 30.44
N PRO A 306 35.64 66.32 31.24
CA PRO A 306 35.62 67.19 32.42
C PRO A 306 36.60 66.73 33.50
N ILE A 307 36.78 65.42 33.67
CA ILE A 307 37.75 64.86 34.61
C ILE A 307 39.19 65.23 34.17
N ALA A 308 39.54 64.98 32.92
CA ALA A 308 40.87 65.28 32.38
C ALA A 308 41.19 66.79 32.38
N THR A 309 40.22 67.63 32.06
CA THR A 309 40.39 69.10 32.11
C THR A 309 40.48 69.64 33.54
N SER A 310 39.83 69.00 34.51
CA SER A 310 39.99 69.35 35.93
C SER A 310 41.40 69.01 36.44
N PHE A 311 42.01 67.91 36.00
CA PHE A 311 43.38 67.55 36.40
C PHE A 311 44.46 68.43 35.75
N LYS A 312 44.21 68.98 34.57
CA LYS A 312 45.17 69.85 33.86
C LYS A 312 45.17 71.30 34.37
N LYS A 313 44.20 71.66 35.22
CA LYS A 313 44.03 73.00 35.78
C LYS A 313 44.47 73.10 37.25
N SER A 314 44.98 72.00 37.81
CA SER A 314 45.70 71.94 39.09
C SER A 314 47.20 71.86 38.87
#